data_AF-A0A9D7C5J6-F1
#
_entry.id   AF-A0A9D7C5J6-F1
#
_cell.length_a   1.000
_cell.length_b   1.000
_cell.length_c   1.000
_cell.angle_alpha   90.00
_cell.angle_beta   90.00
_cell.angle_gamma   90.00
#
_symmetry.space_group_name_H-M   'P 1'
#
loop_
_entity.id
_entity.type
_entity.pdbx_description
1 polymer ?
#
loop_
_entity_poly.entity_id
_entity_poly.type
_entity_poly.pdbx_seq_one_letter_code
_entity_poly.pdbx_strand_id
1 'polypeptide(L)'
;MDTKVESLVKMFGENALTDIETNIEPLIKKYFNAEWDAVYQQEFFTKHYELIRGYRKKLDELTGNALNTKEKIIAALSFCWKEANFNKSEATIFYSKMELFHRLVNEMLKNEWTPKQQEHFNTVAVIFRDYHNYFLSYTNHLSQAINQAYKIIYEAILNKEDYSGEDFSKRNLLAKAFHRFLHLKNIRKGFFDLDSIRLAQGIDDKVTANASKSIAFIQLISMASFEYNEPNWSYIEYLTYTKARDVFKQQNDHRSGFSPLLFMFSQKRMHYRLNR
;
A
#
# COMPACT_ATOMS: atom_id res chain seq x y z
N MET A 1 13.81 -2.37 -16.35
CA MET A 1 12.82 -1.50 -17.03
C MET A 1 13.43 -1.10 -18.36
N ASP A 2 12.64 -0.98 -19.42
CA ASP A 2 13.14 -0.61 -20.76
C ASP A 2 13.76 0.80 -20.71
N THR A 3 14.99 0.96 -21.21
CA THR A 3 15.75 2.23 -21.24
C THR A 3 14.95 3.36 -21.88
N LYS A 4 14.09 3.06 -22.84
CA LYS A 4 13.23 4.04 -23.51
C LYS A 4 12.17 4.61 -22.58
N VAL A 5 11.61 3.77 -21.70
CA VAL A 5 10.64 4.24 -20.69
C VAL A 5 11.34 5.11 -19.65
N GLU A 6 12.61 4.84 -19.35
CA GLU A 6 13.42 5.69 -18.46
C GLU A 6 13.66 7.06 -19.06
N SER A 7 14.01 7.13 -20.35
CA SER A 7 14.12 8.39 -21.09
C SER A 7 12.83 9.19 -21.05
N LEU A 8 11.67 8.51 -21.17
CA LEU A 8 10.36 9.15 -21.09
C LEU A 8 10.10 9.73 -19.70
N VAL A 9 10.34 8.95 -18.65
CA VAL A 9 10.19 9.41 -17.26
C VAL A 9 11.12 10.59 -16.97
N LYS A 10 12.37 10.55 -17.44
CA LYS A 10 13.34 11.64 -17.26
C LYS A 10 12.89 12.90 -17.98
N MET A 11 12.38 12.79 -19.21
CA MET A 11 11.81 13.90 -19.96
C MET A 11 10.66 14.57 -19.18
N PHE A 12 9.71 13.78 -18.66
CA PHE A 12 8.59 14.31 -17.86
C PHE A 12 8.99 14.81 -16.47
N GLY A 13 10.07 14.28 -15.91
CA GLY A 13 10.59 14.71 -14.61
C GLY A 13 11.30 16.06 -14.68
N GLU A 14 12.12 16.26 -15.70
CA GLU A 14 13.01 17.42 -15.80
C GLU A 14 12.40 18.64 -16.49
N ASN A 15 11.27 18.50 -17.18
CA ASN A 15 10.65 19.59 -17.95
C ASN A 15 9.22 19.85 -17.47
N ALA A 16 8.76 21.10 -17.59
CA ALA A 16 7.36 21.42 -17.31
C ALA A 16 6.45 20.75 -18.34
N LEU A 17 5.23 20.41 -17.93
CA LEU A 17 4.27 19.76 -18.83
C LEU A 17 3.95 20.62 -20.06
N THR A 18 3.87 21.94 -19.88
CA THR A 18 3.66 22.90 -20.97
C THR A 18 4.80 22.90 -21.98
N ASP A 19 6.04 22.74 -21.53
CA ASP A 19 7.22 22.70 -22.41
C ASP A 19 7.23 21.41 -23.22
N ILE A 20 6.81 20.30 -22.62
CA ILE A 20 6.66 19.01 -23.31
C ILE A 20 5.59 19.11 -24.39
N GLU A 21 4.45 19.72 -24.09
CA GLU A 21 3.34 19.85 -25.03
C GLU A 21 3.63 20.81 -26.18
N THR A 22 4.46 21.83 -25.95
CA THR A 22 4.81 22.84 -26.97
C THR A 22 6.09 22.53 -27.75
N ASN A 23 7.04 21.81 -27.15
CA ASN A 23 8.37 21.55 -27.69
C ASN A 23 8.73 20.05 -27.65
N ILE A 24 7.79 19.17 -28.01
CA ILE A 24 8.00 17.72 -27.89
C ILE A 24 9.15 17.20 -28.76
N GLU A 25 9.29 17.65 -30.01
CA GLU A 25 10.29 17.10 -30.93
C GLU A 25 11.74 17.37 -30.47
N PRO A 26 12.12 18.62 -30.09
CA PRO A 26 13.44 18.88 -29.54
C PRO A 26 13.75 18.06 -28.27
N LEU A 27 12.74 17.85 -27.41
CA LEU A 27 12.89 17.04 -26.20
C LEU A 27 13.08 15.56 -26.54
N ILE A 28 12.35 15.03 -27.52
CA ILE A 28 12.51 13.65 -27.97
C ILE A 28 13.92 13.43 -28.50
N LYS A 29 14.43 14.36 -29.32
CA LYS A 29 15.81 14.32 -29.79
C LYS A 29 16.81 14.34 -28.63
N LYS A 30 16.60 15.18 -27.63
CA LYS A 30 17.46 15.28 -26.42
C LYS A 30 17.46 13.99 -25.59
N TYR A 31 16.31 13.39 -25.31
CA TYR A 31 16.18 12.29 -24.35
C TYR A 31 16.29 10.89 -24.98
N PHE A 32 15.98 10.76 -26.26
CA PHE A 32 15.98 9.48 -26.99
C PHE A 32 17.09 9.39 -28.03
N ASN A 33 17.78 10.49 -28.33
CA ASN A 33 18.77 10.58 -29.42
C ASN A 33 18.20 10.05 -30.75
N ALA A 34 16.94 10.41 -31.03
CA ALA A 34 16.18 9.95 -32.17
C ALA A 34 15.21 11.05 -32.64
N GLU A 35 14.82 11.01 -33.91
CA GLU A 35 13.80 11.91 -34.46
C GLU A 35 12.40 11.52 -33.97
N TRP A 36 11.50 12.50 -33.92
CA TRP A 36 10.12 12.32 -33.41
C TRP A 36 9.42 11.12 -34.06
N ASP A 37 9.45 11.05 -35.39
CA ASP A 37 8.82 10.01 -36.19
C ASP A 37 9.28 8.59 -35.84
N ALA A 38 10.55 8.46 -35.45
CA ALA A 38 11.12 7.18 -35.06
C ALA A 38 10.62 6.72 -33.68
N VAL A 39 10.17 7.64 -32.82
CA VAL A 39 9.81 7.35 -31.42
C VAL A 39 8.30 7.26 -31.21
N TYR A 40 7.51 8.19 -31.75
CA TYR A 40 6.08 8.27 -31.41
C TYR A 40 5.27 7.07 -31.92
N GLN A 41 5.72 6.43 -32.99
CA GLN A 41 5.07 5.25 -33.56
C GLN A 41 5.37 3.96 -32.78
N GLN A 42 6.34 3.99 -31.87
CA GLN A 42 6.70 2.79 -31.12
C GLN A 42 5.67 2.46 -30.05
N GLU A 43 5.36 1.17 -29.89
CA GLU A 43 4.38 0.67 -28.92
C GLU A 43 4.69 1.12 -27.48
N PHE A 44 5.98 1.18 -27.09
CA PHE A 44 6.35 1.63 -25.76
C PHE A 44 5.88 3.07 -25.50
N PHE A 45 6.00 3.95 -26.50
CA PHE A 45 5.69 5.36 -26.37
C PHE A 45 4.18 5.54 -26.21
N THR A 46 3.40 4.98 -27.14
CA THR A 46 1.93 5.04 -27.10
C THR A 46 1.35 4.45 -25.81
N LYS A 47 1.95 3.36 -25.31
CA LYS A 47 1.53 2.72 -24.06
C LYS A 47 1.82 3.53 -22.79
N HIS A 48 2.96 4.22 -22.73
CA HIS A 48 3.44 4.84 -21.48
C HIS A 48 3.27 6.35 -21.44
N TYR A 49 3.20 7.03 -22.60
CA TYR A 49 3.13 8.49 -22.68
C TYR A 49 1.94 9.05 -21.92
N GLU A 50 0.71 8.61 -22.24
CA GLU A 50 -0.49 9.13 -21.57
C GLU A 50 -0.54 8.80 -20.07
N LEU A 51 0.01 7.65 -19.67
CA LEU A 51 0.10 7.28 -18.27
C LEU A 51 1.05 8.21 -17.50
N ILE A 52 2.27 8.41 -18.01
CA ILE A 52 3.27 9.29 -17.39
C ILE A 52 2.80 10.74 -17.41
N ARG A 53 2.20 11.19 -18.53
CA ARG A 53 1.57 12.50 -18.67
C ARG A 53 0.47 12.72 -17.64
N GLY A 54 -0.41 11.74 -17.46
CA GLY A 54 -1.47 11.78 -16.45
C GLY A 54 -0.91 11.90 -15.02
N TYR A 55 0.12 11.13 -14.69
CA TYR A 55 0.81 11.24 -13.40
C TYR A 55 1.51 12.58 -13.22
N ARG A 56 2.19 13.09 -14.25
CA ARG A 56 2.85 14.39 -14.21
C ARG A 56 1.84 15.51 -13.92
N LYS A 57 0.74 15.54 -14.67
CA LYS A 57 -0.34 16.51 -14.46
C LYS A 57 -0.87 16.46 -13.03
N LYS A 58 -1.11 15.25 -12.51
CA LYS A 58 -1.60 15.08 -11.14
C LYS A 58 -0.59 15.55 -10.09
N LEU A 59 0.69 15.30 -10.32
CA LEU A 59 1.76 15.77 -9.45
C LEU A 59 1.83 17.30 -9.46
N ASP A 60 1.80 17.93 -10.64
CA ASP A 60 1.79 19.39 -10.75
C ASP A 60 0.61 20.01 -10.00
N GLU A 61 -0.60 19.46 -10.11
CA GLU A 61 -1.78 19.89 -9.34
C GLU A 61 -1.57 19.75 -7.81
N LEU A 62 -0.95 18.67 -7.38
CA LEU A 62 -0.74 18.37 -5.96
C LEU A 62 0.40 19.20 -5.36
N THR A 63 1.48 19.40 -6.10
CA THR A 63 2.68 20.12 -5.63
C THR A 63 2.61 21.61 -5.88
N GLY A 64 1.85 22.07 -6.89
CA GLY A 64 1.65 23.49 -7.19
C GLY A 64 0.88 24.23 -6.10
N ASN A 65 0.06 23.50 -5.32
CA ASN A 65 -0.64 24.03 -4.17
C ASN A 65 0.16 23.96 -2.86
N ALA A 66 1.34 23.32 -2.86
CA ALA A 66 2.16 23.15 -1.68
C ALA A 66 3.07 24.36 -1.44
N LEU A 67 3.15 24.84 -0.20
CA LEU A 67 3.92 26.02 0.19
C LEU A 67 5.40 25.71 0.40
N ASN A 68 5.76 24.43 0.63
CA ASN A 68 7.12 24.01 0.90
C ASN A 68 7.40 22.55 0.47
N THR A 69 8.69 22.17 0.45
CA THR A 69 9.18 20.85 0.04
C THR A 69 8.57 19.70 0.84
N LYS A 70 8.35 19.88 2.15
CA LYS A 70 7.75 18.86 3.01
C LYS A 70 6.32 18.55 2.56
N GLU A 71 5.53 19.57 2.29
CA GLU A 71 4.16 19.40 1.77
C GLU A 71 4.13 18.70 0.42
N LYS A 72 5.10 18.99 -0.48
CA LYS A 72 5.23 18.27 -1.76
C LYS A 72 5.48 16.77 -1.55
N ILE A 73 6.40 16.40 -0.63
CA ILE A 73 6.65 14.98 -0.27
C ILE A 73 5.37 14.32 0.24
N ILE A 74 4.68 14.99 1.17
CA ILE A 74 3.43 14.51 1.75
C ILE A 74 2.37 14.29 0.66
N ALA A 75 2.23 15.22 -0.28
CA ALA A 75 1.27 15.12 -1.37
C ALA A 75 1.59 13.94 -2.30
N ALA A 76 2.86 13.77 -2.68
CA ALA A 76 3.30 12.65 -3.52
C ALA A 76 3.09 11.29 -2.83
N LEU A 77 3.45 11.18 -1.54
CA LEU A 77 3.19 9.97 -0.75
C LEU A 77 1.70 9.70 -0.57
N SER A 78 0.88 10.74 -0.39
CA SER A 78 -0.58 10.59 -0.29
C SER A 78 -1.18 10.04 -1.56
N PHE A 79 -0.69 10.50 -2.73
CA PHE A 79 -1.12 9.95 -4.01
C PHE A 79 -0.67 8.49 -4.18
N CYS A 80 0.60 8.19 -3.87
CA CYS A 80 1.14 6.83 -3.85
C CYS A 80 0.28 5.89 -3.00
N TRP A 81 -0.08 6.32 -1.79
CA TRP A 81 -0.95 5.57 -0.89
C TRP A 81 -2.35 5.35 -1.49
N LYS A 82 -2.96 6.37 -2.08
CA LYS A 82 -4.29 6.25 -2.71
C LYS A 82 -4.26 5.27 -3.88
N GLU A 83 -3.28 5.39 -4.78
CA GLU A 83 -3.12 4.45 -5.89
C GLU A 83 -2.90 3.03 -5.37
N ALA A 84 -2.03 2.83 -4.38
CA ALA A 84 -1.79 1.52 -3.77
C ALA A 84 -3.04 0.86 -3.17
N ASN A 85 -4.01 1.64 -2.72
CA ASN A 85 -5.18 1.15 -1.97
C ASN A 85 -6.46 1.04 -2.77
N PHE A 86 -6.58 1.83 -3.85
CA PHE A 86 -7.81 1.95 -4.62
C PHE A 86 -7.66 1.49 -6.07
N ASN A 87 -6.45 1.16 -6.51
CA ASN A 87 -6.22 0.59 -7.83
C ASN A 87 -6.84 -0.81 -7.93
N LYS A 88 -7.55 -1.05 -9.04
CA LYS A 88 -8.25 -2.32 -9.34
C LYS A 88 -7.61 -3.08 -10.52
N SER A 89 -6.48 -2.59 -11.02
CA SER A 89 -5.74 -3.23 -12.10
C SER A 89 -5.17 -4.56 -11.61
N GLU A 90 -4.85 -5.45 -12.53
CA GLU A 90 -4.10 -6.66 -12.23
C GLU A 90 -2.76 -6.34 -11.57
N ALA A 91 -2.24 -7.28 -10.76
CA ALA A 91 -1.04 -7.07 -9.95
C ALA A 91 0.15 -6.59 -10.78
N THR A 92 0.47 -7.24 -11.89
CA THR A 92 1.59 -6.88 -12.78
C THR A 92 1.47 -5.45 -13.30
N ILE A 93 0.28 -5.06 -13.77
CA ILE A 93 -0.03 -3.71 -14.26
C ILE A 93 0.10 -2.69 -13.12
N PHE A 94 -0.43 -3.03 -11.95
CA PHE A 94 -0.32 -2.19 -10.74
C PHE A 94 1.15 -1.94 -10.36
N TYR A 95 1.97 -3.00 -10.30
CA TYR A 95 3.39 -2.89 -9.98
C TYR A 95 4.12 -1.97 -10.97
N SER A 96 3.91 -2.15 -12.27
CA SER A 96 4.51 -1.29 -13.29
C SER A 96 4.08 0.17 -13.17
N LYS A 97 2.79 0.42 -12.91
CA LYS A 97 2.24 1.77 -12.69
C LYS A 97 2.86 2.47 -11.48
N MET A 98 2.97 1.77 -10.36
CA MET A 98 3.55 2.33 -9.13
C MET A 98 5.04 2.59 -9.27
N GLU A 99 5.78 1.73 -9.97
CA GLU A 99 7.19 1.94 -10.27
C GLU A 99 7.41 3.18 -11.15
N LEU A 100 6.59 3.34 -12.20
CA LEU A 100 6.61 4.53 -13.06
C LEU A 100 6.37 5.81 -12.26
N PHE A 101 5.33 5.82 -11.42
CA PHE A 101 5.01 6.96 -10.57
C PHE A 101 6.16 7.27 -9.60
N HIS A 102 6.69 6.26 -8.92
CA HIS A 102 7.79 6.39 -7.97
C HIS A 102 9.03 7.03 -8.61
N ARG A 103 9.40 6.58 -9.81
CA ARG A 103 10.52 7.15 -10.57
C ARG A 103 10.24 8.57 -11.04
N LEU A 104 9.04 8.84 -11.53
CA LEU A 104 8.66 10.18 -11.97
C LEU A 104 8.78 11.20 -10.82
N VAL A 105 8.30 10.86 -9.62
CA VAL A 105 8.44 11.74 -8.45
C VAL A 105 9.91 12.00 -8.12
N ASN A 106 10.75 10.96 -8.16
CA ASN A 106 12.17 11.11 -7.94
C ASN A 106 12.81 12.05 -8.97
N GLU A 107 12.51 11.88 -10.26
CA GLU A 107 13.06 12.76 -11.29
C GLU A 107 12.58 14.20 -11.16
N MET A 108 11.31 14.41 -10.81
CA MET A 108 10.73 15.74 -10.61
C MET A 108 11.34 16.49 -9.42
N LEU A 109 11.61 15.78 -8.33
CA LEU A 109 11.93 16.40 -7.04
C LEU A 109 13.37 16.15 -6.58
N LYS A 110 14.20 15.43 -7.36
CA LYS A 110 15.61 15.11 -7.02
C LYS A 110 16.43 16.34 -6.64
N ASN A 111 16.20 17.48 -7.28
CA ASN A 111 16.96 18.71 -7.01
C ASN A 111 16.38 19.51 -5.82
N GLU A 112 15.14 19.24 -5.43
CA GLU A 112 14.48 19.91 -4.30
C GLU A 112 14.67 19.15 -2.98
N TRP A 113 14.99 17.86 -3.05
CA TRP A 113 15.06 16.97 -1.90
C TRP A 113 16.48 16.76 -1.44
N THR A 114 16.66 16.78 -0.12
CA THR A 114 17.89 16.25 0.49
C THR A 114 17.96 14.73 0.27
N PRO A 115 19.17 14.13 0.27
CA PRO A 115 19.33 12.68 0.13
C PRO A 115 18.48 11.88 1.13
N LYS A 116 18.33 12.38 2.37
CA LYS A 116 17.49 11.76 3.40
C LYS A 116 15.99 11.79 3.07
N GLN A 117 15.49 12.88 2.49
CA GLN A 117 14.09 12.97 2.06
C GLN A 117 13.80 12.03 0.90
N GLN A 118 14.74 11.93 -0.05
CA GLN A 118 14.64 11.00 -1.16
C GLN A 118 14.66 9.54 -0.69
N GLU A 119 15.58 9.18 0.21
CA GLU A 119 15.62 7.85 0.83
C GLU A 119 14.33 7.53 1.59
N HIS A 120 13.80 8.50 2.35
CA HIS A 120 12.52 8.35 3.06
C HIS A 120 11.36 8.11 2.08
N PHE A 121 11.23 8.93 1.03
CA PHE A 121 10.21 8.75 0.01
C PHE A 121 10.32 7.37 -0.65
N ASN A 122 11.53 6.95 -1.04
CA ASN A 122 11.78 5.65 -1.67
C ASN A 122 11.35 4.50 -0.78
N THR A 123 11.70 4.56 0.51
CA THR A 123 11.33 3.54 1.50
C THR A 123 9.82 3.47 1.67
N VAL A 124 9.15 4.60 1.85
CA VAL A 124 7.69 4.64 2.11
C VAL A 124 6.88 4.28 0.86
N ALA A 125 7.31 4.70 -0.33
CA ALA A 125 6.64 4.34 -1.58
C ALA A 125 6.65 2.82 -1.81
N VAL A 126 7.77 2.16 -1.53
CA VAL A 126 7.88 0.69 -1.58
C VAL A 126 6.93 0.03 -0.58
N ILE A 127 6.83 0.56 0.65
CA ILE A 127 5.87 0.05 1.63
C ILE A 127 4.44 0.14 1.10
N PHE A 128 4.02 1.29 0.57
CA PHE A 128 2.67 1.43 0.03
C PHE A 128 2.42 0.47 -1.13
N ARG A 129 3.39 0.30 -2.03
CA ARG A 129 3.30 -0.64 -3.15
C ARG A 129 3.22 -2.10 -2.70
N ASP A 130 4.02 -2.51 -1.71
CA ASP A 130 4.29 -3.93 -1.45
C ASP A 130 3.61 -4.48 -0.19
N TYR A 131 3.33 -3.64 0.81
CA TYR A 131 2.83 -4.08 2.12
C TYR A 131 1.31 -4.05 2.17
N HIS A 132 0.73 -4.90 3.01
CA HIS A 132 -0.68 -4.81 3.37
C HIS A 132 -0.89 -3.66 4.36
N ASN A 133 -2.06 -3.03 4.30
CA ASN A 133 -2.49 -2.06 5.31
C ASN A 133 -2.60 -2.69 6.69
N TYR A 134 -3.07 -3.94 6.73
CA TYR A 134 -3.22 -4.68 7.97
C TYR A 134 -3.05 -6.17 7.74
N PHE A 135 -2.56 -6.82 8.78
CA PHE A 135 -2.67 -8.25 8.99
C PHE A 135 -3.75 -8.49 10.05
N LEU A 136 -4.74 -9.34 9.76
CA LEU A 136 -5.75 -9.73 10.75
C LEU A 136 -5.41 -11.11 11.32
N SER A 137 -4.87 -11.10 12.54
CA SER A 137 -4.57 -12.30 13.34
C SER A 137 -5.79 -12.67 14.19
N TYR A 138 -6.18 -13.93 14.14
CA TYR A 138 -7.30 -14.47 14.90
C TYR A 138 -7.17 -15.99 15.04
N THR A 139 -8.07 -16.62 15.79
CA THR A 139 -8.11 -18.08 15.94
C THR A 139 -9.45 -18.65 15.47
N ASN A 140 -9.39 -19.83 14.84
CA ASN A 140 -10.57 -20.67 14.58
C ASN A 140 -10.85 -21.64 15.75
N HIS A 141 -9.96 -21.72 16.75
CA HIS A 141 -10.22 -22.48 17.97
C HIS A 141 -11.46 -21.94 18.69
N LEU A 142 -12.35 -22.83 19.11
CA LEU A 142 -13.61 -22.47 19.75
C LEU A 142 -14.44 -21.45 18.93
N SER A 143 -14.34 -21.50 17.60
CA SER A 143 -15.11 -20.65 16.68
C SER A 143 -16.60 -20.64 17.03
N GLN A 144 -17.16 -21.79 17.38
CA GLN A 144 -18.57 -21.87 17.79
C GLN A 144 -18.86 -20.98 19.00
N ALA A 145 -18.06 -21.04 20.06
CA ALA A 145 -18.27 -20.24 21.26
C ALA A 145 -18.06 -18.74 20.97
N ILE A 146 -17.03 -18.39 20.20
CA ILE A 146 -16.77 -17.01 19.75
C ILE A 146 -17.98 -16.49 18.94
N ASN A 147 -18.44 -17.26 17.96
CA ASN A 147 -19.57 -16.87 17.11
C ASN A 147 -20.87 -16.77 17.92
N GLN A 148 -21.11 -17.65 18.88
CA GLN A 148 -22.25 -17.53 19.80
C GLN A 148 -22.20 -16.22 20.60
N ALA A 149 -21.04 -15.91 21.18
CA ALA A 149 -20.85 -14.71 22.01
C ALA A 149 -21.00 -13.41 21.21
N TYR A 150 -20.55 -13.39 19.95
CA TYR A 150 -20.50 -12.18 19.12
C TYR A 150 -21.50 -12.19 17.95
N LYS A 151 -22.58 -12.97 18.06
CA LYS A 151 -23.59 -13.14 17.02
C LYS A 151 -24.13 -11.83 16.47
N ILE A 152 -24.58 -10.95 17.36
CA ILE A 152 -25.17 -9.64 17.00
C ILE A 152 -24.20 -8.80 16.16
N ILE A 153 -22.89 -8.88 16.45
CA ILE A 153 -21.89 -8.06 15.77
C ILE A 153 -21.67 -8.55 14.35
N TYR A 154 -21.43 -9.86 14.16
CA TYR A 154 -21.16 -10.34 12.81
C TYR A 154 -22.43 -10.31 11.94
N GLU A 155 -23.62 -10.56 12.48
CA GLU A 155 -24.89 -10.48 11.72
C GLU A 155 -25.25 -9.04 11.31
N ALA A 156 -24.73 -8.02 11.99
CA ALA A 156 -24.89 -6.63 11.58
C ALA A 156 -24.04 -6.24 10.36
N ILE A 157 -23.04 -7.06 9.99
CA ILE A 157 -22.06 -6.76 8.94
C ILE A 157 -22.12 -7.78 7.80
N LEU A 158 -22.35 -9.05 8.13
CA LEU A 158 -22.42 -10.17 7.20
C LEU A 158 -23.89 -10.45 6.82
N ASN A 159 -24.11 -10.69 5.54
CA ASN A 159 -25.38 -11.19 5.03
C ASN A 159 -25.46 -12.71 5.23
N LYS A 160 -26.67 -13.29 5.18
CA LYS A 160 -26.86 -14.76 5.27
C LYS A 160 -26.11 -15.53 4.17
N GLU A 161 -25.85 -14.90 3.04
CA GLU A 161 -25.08 -15.48 1.92
C GLU A 161 -23.57 -15.50 2.21
N ASP A 162 -23.09 -14.72 3.17
CA ASP A 162 -21.67 -14.64 3.50
C ASP A 162 -21.19 -15.82 4.35
N TYR A 163 -22.07 -16.67 4.89
CA TYR A 163 -21.65 -17.84 5.68
C TYR A 163 -22.70 -18.95 5.68
N SER A 164 -22.23 -20.18 5.79
CA SER A 164 -23.07 -21.37 5.93
C SER A 164 -23.21 -21.79 7.40
N GLY A 165 -24.16 -22.69 7.69
CA GLY A 165 -24.27 -23.30 9.02
C GLY A 165 -23.00 -24.05 9.45
N GLU A 166 -22.25 -24.62 8.50
CA GLU A 166 -20.97 -25.28 8.80
C GLU A 166 -19.86 -24.29 9.21
N ASP A 167 -19.88 -23.08 8.65
CA ASP A 167 -18.88 -22.05 8.99
C ASP A 167 -18.97 -21.67 10.47
N PHE A 168 -20.16 -21.78 11.06
CA PHE A 168 -20.41 -21.40 12.44
C PHE A 168 -19.53 -22.16 13.45
N SER A 169 -19.23 -23.44 13.20
CA SER A 169 -18.40 -24.25 14.09
C SER A 169 -16.93 -24.29 13.68
N LYS A 170 -16.61 -23.99 12.42
CA LYS A 170 -15.27 -24.16 11.83
C LYS A 170 -14.49 -22.86 11.65
N ARG A 171 -15.17 -21.72 11.54
CA ARG A 171 -14.58 -20.44 11.14
C ARG A 171 -14.95 -19.31 12.08
N ASN A 172 -14.04 -18.38 12.29
CA ASN A 172 -14.27 -17.17 13.07
C ASN A 172 -15.06 -16.13 12.25
N LEU A 173 -16.39 -16.11 12.40
CA LEU A 173 -17.27 -15.19 11.67
C LEU A 173 -17.09 -13.75 12.13
N LEU A 174 -16.67 -13.54 13.38
CA LEU A 174 -16.31 -12.21 13.87
C LEU A 174 -15.10 -11.66 13.08
N ALA A 175 -14.05 -12.46 12.88
CA ALA A 175 -12.89 -12.06 12.08
C ALA A 175 -13.28 -11.73 10.64
N LYS A 176 -14.13 -12.56 10.03
CA LYS A 176 -14.69 -12.30 8.70
C LYS A 176 -15.47 -10.99 8.65
N ALA A 177 -16.28 -10.70 9.67
CA ALA A 177 -17.02 -9.45 9.78
C ALA A 177 -16.09 -8.23 9.92
N PHE A 178 -15.03 -8.32 10.74
CA PHE A 178 -14.02 -7.26 10.86
C PHE A 178 -13.31 -6.99 9.55
N HIS A 179 -12.89 -8.04 8.84
CA HIS A 179 -12.28 -7.91 7.51
C HIS A 179 -13.23 -7.21 6.52
N ARG A 180 -14.50 -7.63 6.44
CA ARG A 180 -15.51 -6.99 5.60
C ARG A 180 -15.74 -5.53 6.00
N PHE A 181 -15.82 -5.24 7.29
CA PHE A 181 -15.97 -3.87 7.79
C PHE A 181 -14.80 -2.97 7.37
N LEU A 182 -13.56 -3.44 7.48
CA LEU A 182 -12.38 -2.68 7.04
C LEU A 182 -12.44 -2.39 5.53
N HIS A 183 -12.90 -3.35 4.72
CA HIS A 183 -13.12 -3.14 3.29
C HIS A 183 -14.21 -2.10 3.00
N LEU A 184 -15.34 -2.14 3.72
CA LEU A 184 -16.40 -1.14 3.65
C LEU A 184 -15.93 0.26 4.06
N LYS A 185 -14.93 0.35 4.95
CA LYS A 185 -14.24 1.58 5.34
C LYS A 185 -13.04 1.92 4.44
N ASN A 186 -13.00 1.37 3.23
CA ASN A 186 -11.99 1.68 2.21
C ASN A 186 -10.55 1.31 2.58
N ILE A 187 -10.36 0.35 3.50
CA ILE A 187 -9.06 -0.26 3.82
C ILE A 187 -9.04 -1.65 3.18
N ARG A 188 -8.68 -1.72 1.89
CA ARG A 188 -8.90 -2.92 1.06
C ARG A 188 -7.69 -3.84 0.94
N LYS A 189 -6.47 -3.31 1.07
CA LYS A 189 -5.23 -4.09 0.95
C LYS A 189 -4.88 -4.78 2.27
N GLY A 190 -5.76 -5.63 2.77
CA GLY A 190 -5.54 -6.39 4.01
C GLY A 190 -5.17 -7.83 3.72
N PHE A 191 -4.38 -8.43 4.61
CA PHE A 191 -4.20 -9.87 4.64
C PHE A 191 -5.15 -10.49 5.66
N PHE A 192 -5.96 -11.43 5.19
CA PHE A 192 -6.90 -12.23 5.96
C PHE A 192 -7.01 -13.60 5.29
N ASP A 193 -6.67 -14.65 6.03
CA ASP A 193 -6.74 -16.03 5.55
C ASP A 193 -7.81 -16.78 6.32
N LEU A 194 -9.00 -16.97 5.73
CA LEU A 194 -10.13 -17.64 6.39
C LEU A 194 -9.96 -19.16 6.51
N ASP A 195 -9.23 -19.74 5.55
CA ASP A 195 -9.28 -21.17 5.27
C ASP A 195 -8.04 -21.92 5.77
N SER A 196 -6.89 -21.24 5.86
CA SER A 196 -5.60 -21.89 6.12
C SER A 196 -5.13 -21.80 7.57
N ILE A 197 -5.86 -21.12 8.46
CA ILE A 197 -5.51 -21.05 9.89
C ILE A 197 -5.86 -22.39 10.55
N ARG A 198 -4.83 -23.21 10.78
CA ARG A 198 -4.92 -24.54 11.37
C ARG A 198 -4.45 -24.56 12.81
N LEU A 199 -4.98 -25.50 13.58
CA LEU A 199 -4.47 -25.81 14.91
C LEU A 199 -3.22 -26.68 14.78
N ALA A 200 -2.11 -26.19 15.36
CA ALA A 200 -0.99 -26.97 15.87
C ALA A 200 0.08 -27.59 14.93
N GLN A 201 0.17 -27.30 13.63
CA GLN A 201 1.41 -27.64 12.90
C GLN A 201 1.67 -26.83 11.63
N GLY A 202 2.87 -26.24 11.55
CA GLY A 202 3.42 -25.52 10.40
C GLY A 202 2.69 -24.21 10.10
N ILE A 203 3.16 -23.09 10.67
CA ILE A 203 2.78 -21.79 10.12
C ILE A 203 3.27 -21.75 8.68
N ASP A 204 2.34 -21.50 7.77
CA ASP A 204 2.64 -21.32 6.35
C ASP A 204 3.62 -20.15 6.19
N ASP A 205 4.68 -20.35 5.41
CA ASP A 205 5.63 -19.30 5.03
C ASP A 205 4.91 -18.07 4.46
N LYS A 206 3.77 -18.29 3.79
CA LYS A 206 2.88 -17.24 3.32
C LYS A 206 2.34 -16.40 4.47
N VAL A 207 1.86 -16.99 5.56
CA VAL A 207 1.31 -16.26 6.72
C VAL A 207 2.40 -15.41 7.36
N THR A 208 3.59 -15.99 7.57
CA THR A 208 4.77 -15.27 8.10
C THR A 208 5.21 -14.12 7.19
N ALA A 209 5.25 -14.36 5.88
CA ALA A 209 5.63 -13.35 4.89
C ALA A 209 4.61 -12.19 4.85
N ASN A 210 3.33 -12.47 4.99
CA ASN A 210 2.30 -11.42 5.00
C ASN A 210 2.25 -10.66 6.33
N ALA A 211 2.45 -11.35 7.47
CA ALA A 211 2.57 -10.70 8.78
C ALA A 211 3.73 -9.72 8.83
N SER A 212 4.91 -10.12 8.31
CA SER A 212 6.08 -9.24 8.22
C SER A 212 5.90 -8.08 7.23
N LYS A 213 5.12 -8.27 6.17
CA LYS A 213 4.71 -7.21 5.22
C LYS A 213 3.40 -6.51 5.63
N SER A 214 3.11 -6.50 6.93
CA SER A 214 2.09 -5.75 7.66
C SER A 214 2.41 -4.27 7.93
N ILE A 215 1.59 -3.28 7.53
CA ILE A 215 1.69 -1.93 8.12
C ILE A 215 1.16 -1.91 9.56
N ALA A 216 -0.02 -2.50 9.76
CA ALA A 216 -0.67 -2.67 11.05
C ALA A 216 -0.89 -4.17 11.34
N PHE A 217 -0.86 -4.53 12.61
CA PHE A 217 -1.21 -5.86 13.09
C PHE A 217 -2.45 -5.74 13.96
N ILE A 218 -3.53 -6.41 13.56
CA ILE A 218 -4.80 -6.43 14.30
C ILE A 218 -4.96 -7.83 14.84
N GLN A 219 -5.10 -7.96 16.15
CA GLN A 219 -5.28 -9.25 16.80
C GLN A 219 -6.66 -9.31 17.46
N LEU A 220 -7.45 -10.32 17.08
CA LEU A 220 -8.72 -10.60 17.74
C LEU A 220 -8.49 -11.62 18.85
N ILE A 221 -8.51 -11.11 20.09
CA ILE A 221 -8.21 -11.88 21.29
C ILE A 221 -9.52 -12.28 21.97
N SER A 222 -9.60 -13.55 22.37
CA SER A 222 -10.67 -14.10 23.22
C SER A 222 -10.04 -14.94 24.33
N MET A 223 -10.80 -15.29 25.38
CA MET A 223 -10.29 -16.21 26.42
C MET A 223 -9.80 -17.53 25.83
N ALA A 224 -10.50 -18.05 24.82
CA ALA A 224 -10.10 -19.21 24.02
C ALA A 224 -8.71 -19.09 23.37
N SER A 225 -8.23 -17.86 23.13
CA SER A 225 -6.89 -17.62 22.58
C SER A 225 -5.76 -17.88 23.60
N PHE A 226 -6.07 -18.02 24.89
CA PHE A 226 -5.11 -18.20 25.97
C PHE A 226 -5.13 -19.59 26.62
N GLU A 227 -6.05 -20.49 26.22
CA GLU A 227 -6.25 -21.80 26.87
C GLU A 227 -5.24 -22.89 26.42
N TYR A 228 -4.18 -22.54 25.68
CA TYR A 228 -3.23 -23.51 25.11
C TYR A 228 -1.89 -23.61 25.85
N ASN A 229 -1.43 -24.86 26.03
CA ASN A 229 -0.07 -25.20 26.50
C ASN A 229 0.98 -25.25 25.36
N GLU A 230 0.56 -25.09 24.09
CA GLU A 230 1.41 -25.11 22.89
C GLU A 230 1.50 -23.73 22.22
N PRO A 231 2.48 -23.47 21.31
CA PRO A 231 2.62 -22.17 20.65
C PRO A 231 1.37 -21.78 19.84
N ASN A 232 0.63 -20.79 20.33
CA ASN A 232 -0.50 -20.20 19.63
C ASN A 232 -0.02 -19.47 18.35
N TRP A 233 -0.61 -19.78 17.19
CA TRP A 233 -0.30 -19.11 15.92
C TRP A 233 -0.38 -17.59 16.03
N SER A 234 -1.40 -17.06 16.70
CA SER A 234 -1.56 -15.62 16.88
C SER A 234 -0.40 -14.99 17.65
N TYR A 235 0.25 -15.74 18.56
CA TYR A 235 1.46 -15.29 19.25
C TYR A 235 2.67 -15.31 18.32
N ILE A 236 2.85 -16.36 17.50
CA ILE A 236 3.95 -16.44 16.53
C ILE A 236 3.82 -15.35 15.44
N GLU A 237 2.62 -15.11 14.94
CA GLU A 237 2.31 -14.02 14.01
C GLU A 237 2.67 -12.65 14.61
N TYR A 238 2.32 -12.44 15.88
CA TYR A 238 2.66 -11.22 16.61
C TYR A 238 4.18 -11.06 16.75
N LEU A 239 4.90 -12.10 17.15
CA LEU A 239 6.37 -12.07 17.25
C LEU A 239 7.02 -11.80 15.88
N THR A 240 6.50 -12.41 14.81
CA THR A 240 6.98 -12.21 13.44
C THR A 240 6.80 -10.75 13.01
N TYR A 241 5.60 -10.21 13.19
CA TYR A 241 5.31 -8.81 12.89
C TYR A 241 6.21 -7.88 13.71
N THR A 242 6.34 -8.12 15.01
CA THR A 242 7.14 -7.29 15.92
C THR A 242 8.61 -7.29 15.51
N LYS A 243 9.19 -8.47 15.22
CA LYS A 243 10.57 -8.60 14.74
C LYS A 243 10.78 -7.82 13.44
N ALA A 244 9.88 -7.95 12.47
CA ALA A 244 9.96 -7.20 11.21
C ALA A 244 9.87 -5.69 11.45
N ARG A 245 9.00 -5.27 12.38
CA ARG A 245 8.80 -3.87 12.75
C ARG A 245 10.03 -3.27 13.43
N ASP A 246 10.70 -4.03 14.28
CA ASP A 246 11.89 -3.57 14.99
C ASP A 246 13.10 -3.47 14.04
N VAL A 247 13.26 -4.40 13.11
CA VAL A 247 14.25 -4.27 12.01
C VAL A 247 13.98 -3.00 11.21
N PHE A 248 12.72 -2.74 10.86
CA PHE A 248 12.35 -1.52 10.16
C PHE A 248 12.65 -0.26 10.97
N LYS A 249 12.32 -0.23 12.27
CA LYS A 249 12.66 0.90 13.15
C LYS A 249 14.15 1.11 13.23
N GLN A 250 14.96 0.08 13.46
CA GLN A 250 16.43 0.21 13.54
C GLN A 250 17.03 0.79 12.25
N GLN A 251 16.50 0.40 11.09
CA GLN A 251 16.94 0.95 9.80
C GLN A 251 16.58 2.44 9.64
N ASN A 252 15.52 2.92 10.29
CA ASN A 252 14.98 4.28 10.11
C ASN A 252 15.28 5.26 11.26
N ASP A 253 15.37 4.80 12.51
CA ASP A 253 15.60 5.60 13.72
C ASP A 253 17.01 6.22 13.75
N HIS A 254 17.97 5.58 13.08
CA HIS A 254 19.31 6.15 12.90
C HIS A 254 19.39 7.22 11.79
N ARG A 255 18.33 7.44 11.00
CA ARG A 255 18.47 8.11 9.70
C ARG A 255 17.62 9.36 9.51
N SER A 256 16.43 9.44 10.10
CA SER A 256 15.56 10.60 9.90
C SER A 256 14.65 10.81 11.10
N GLY A 257 14.61 12.01 11.66
CA GLY A 257 13.61 12.43 12.67
C GLY A 257 12.15 12.48 12.14
N PHE A 258 11.82 11.62 11.17
CA PHE A 258 10.51 11.45 10.54
C PHE A 258 10.12 9.98 10.69
N SER A 259 9.10 9.69 11.50
CA SER A 259 8.52 8.35 11.57
C SER A 259 7.54 8.15 10.41
N PRO A 260 7.76 7.18 9.50
CA PRO A 260 6.83 6.82 8.42
C PRO A 260 5.40 6.51 8.92
N LEU A 261 5.27 6.05 10.16
CA LEU A 261 3.99 5.72 10.77
C LEU A 261 3.26 6.96 11.23
N LEU A 262 3.97 7.96 11.77
CA LEU A 262 3.37 9.25 12.08
C LEU A 262 2.75 9.87 10.83
N PHE A 263 3.36 9.69 9.66
CA PHE A 263 2.80 10.19 8.40
C PHE A 263 1.41 9.60 8.13
N MET A 264 1.27 8.26 8.20
CA MET A 264 -0.03 7.58 8.02
C MET A 264 -1.08 7.98 9.05
N PHE A 265 -0.69 8.16 10.31
CA PHE A 265 -1.63 8.54 11.38
C PHE A 265 -1.97 10.04 11.40
N SER A 266 -1.08 10.91 10.89
CA SER A 266 -1.31 12.37 10.81
C SER A 266 -2.37 12.76 9.77
N GLN A 267 -2.51 11.99 8.69
CA GLN A 267 -3.56 12.17 7.67
C GLN A 267 -4.98 12.02 8.26
N LYS A 268 -5.15 11.22 9.33
CA LYS A 268 -6.47 11.05 9.98
C LYS A 268 -7.00 12.30 10.68
N ARG A 269 -6.15 13.29 10.99
CA ARG A 269 -6.62 14.58 11.52
C ARG A 269 -7.24 15.49 10.45
N MET A 270 -7.06 15.23 9.15
CA MET A 270 -7.52 16.17 8.11
C MET A 270 -8.98 16.01 7.66
N HIS A 271 -9.63 14.83 7.71
CA HIS A 271 -10.94 14.67 7.04
C HIS A 271 -11.99 13.79 7.74
N TYR A 272 -12.04 13.78 9.07
CA TYR A 272 -13.25 13.38 9.80
C TYR A 272 -13.87 14.57 10.54
N ARG A 273 -14.21 15.64 9.80
CA ARG A 273 -15.44 16.38 10.11
C ARG A 273 -16.58 15.53 9.59
N LEU A 274 -17.06 14.62 10.44
CA LEU A 274 -18.39 14.05 10.29
C LEU A 274 -19.35 15.24 10.35
N ASN A 275 -19.93 15.62 9.22
CA ASN A 275 -21.15 16.40 9.23
C ASN A 275 -22.18 15.55 9.99
N ARG A 276 -22.41 15.93 11.24
CA ARG A 276 -23.66 15.67 11.95
C ARG A 276 -24.51 16.93 11.80
#